data_AF-A0A8J6ARU8-F1
#
_entry.id   AF-A0A8J6ARU8-F1
#
_cell.length_a   1.000
_cell.length_b   1.000
_cell.length_c   1.000
_cell.angle_alpha   90.00
_cell.angle_beta   90.00
_cell.angle_gamma   90.00
#
_symmetry.space_group_name_H-M   'P 1'
#
loop_
_entity.id
_entity.type
_entity.pdbx_description
1 polymer ?
#
loop_
_entity_poly.entity_id
_entity_poly.type
_entity_poly.pdbx_seq_one_letter_code
_entity_poly.pdbx_strand_id
1 'polypeptide(L)' 'MTKNRYYCPYCDVYLAHDSMSARRDHDSGVKHRENVINWYKHFMPPLPSASYYTQRKD' A
#
# COMPACT_ATOMS: atom_id res chain seq x y z
N MET A 1 24.24 -19.22 -4.42
CA MET A 1 22.97 -18.55 -4.76
C MET A 1 22.69 -17.51 -3.68
N THR A 2 22.91 -16.23 -3.99
CA THR A 2 22.62 -15.14 -3.04
C THR A 2 21.11 -15.08 -2.82
N LYS A 3 20.67 -15.38 -1.59
CA LYS A 3 19.25 -15.29 -1.20
C LYS A 3 18.86 -13.82 -1.22
N ASN A 4 18.32 -13.33 -2.34
CA ASN A 4 17.65 -12.04 -2.36
C ASN A 4 16.55 -12.12 -1.31
N ARG A 5 16.58 -11.23 -0.31
CA ARG A 5 15.51 -11.11 0.67
C ARG A 5 14.55 -10.05 0.13
N TYR A 6 13.25 -10.33 0.13
CA TYR A 6 12.25 -9.33 -0.27
C TYR A 6 12.07 -8.31 0.85
N TYR A 7 12.23 -7.03 0.53
CA TYR A 7 11.93 -5.92 1.41
C TYR A 7 10.60 -5.28 1.01
N CYS A 8 9.69 -5.10 1.97
CA CYS A 8 8.45 -4.37 1.76
C CYS A 8 8.58 -2.94 2.32
N PRO A 9 8.52 -1.90 1.48
CA PRO A 9 8.68 -0.50 1.93
C PRO A 9 7.48 0.01 2.73
N TYR A 10 6.28 -0.55 2.52
CA TYR A 10 5.09 -0.16 3.29
C TYR A 10 5.09 -0.74 4.70
N CYS A 11 5.74 -1.88 4.90
CA CYS A 11 5.78 -2.55 6.19
C CYS A 11 7.10 -2.38 6.93
N ASP A 12 8.13 -1.84 6.28
CA ASP A 12 9.51 -1.74 6.79
C ASP A 12 10.03 -3.08 7.34
N VAL A 13 9.88 -4.15 6.55
CA VAL A 13 10.31 -5.50 6.94
C VAL A 13 10.96 -6.23 5.77
N TYR A 14 11.91 -7.12 6.10
CA TYR A 14 12.39 -8.15 5.20
C TYR A 14 11.63 -9.46 5.43
N LEU A 15 11.15 -10.08 4.35
CA LEU A 15 10.55 -11.41 4.42
C LEU A 15 11.65 -12.46 4.64
N ALA A 16 11.36 -13.41 5.53
CA ALA A 16 12.26 -14.52 5.86
C ALA A 16 12.52 -15.44 4.65
N HIS A 17 11.51 -15.63 3.80
CA HIS A 17 11.58 -16.43 2.59
C HIS A 17 11.15 -15.59 1.40
N ASP A 18 12.05 -15.46 0.42
CA ASP A 18 11.76 -14.81 -0.84
C ASP A 18 11.19 -15.84 -1.83
N SER A 19 9.97 -16.30 -1.57
CA SER A 19 9.19 -17.11 -2.50
C SER A 19 7.99 -16.32 -3.01
N MET A 20 7.55 -16.61 -4.24
CA MET A 20 6.36 -15.96 -4.82
C MET A 20 5.12 -16.15 -3.93
N SER A 21 4.96 -17.32 -3.31
CA SER A 21 3.86 -17.57 -2.37
C SER A 21 3.97 -16.67 -1.13
N ALA A 22 5.15 -16.62 -0.49
CA ALA A 22 5.35 -15.78 0.69
C ALA A 22 5.14 -14.29 0.42
N ARG A 23 5.52 -13.82 -0.78
CA ARG A 23 5.23 -12.44 -1.23
C ARG A 23 3.74 -12.21 -1.38
N ARG A 24 3.02 -13.11 -2.05
CA ARG A 24 1.56 -13.00 -2.24
C ARG A 24 0.81 -13.00 -0.92
N ASP A 25 1.22 -13.87 0.01
CA ASP A 25 0.61 -13.95 1.35
C ASP A 25 0.89 -12.67 2.14
N HIS A 26 2.10 -12.11 2.02
CA HIS A 26 2.43 -10.82 2.63
C HIS A 26 1.60 -9.66 2.04
N ASP A 27 1.56 -9.54 0.71
CA ASP A 27 0.90 -8.45 0.00
C ASP A 27 -0.63 -8.47 0.20
N SER A 28 -1.23 -9.67 0.38
CA SER A 28 -2.65 -9.84 0.70
C SER A 28 -2.98 -9.72 2.20
N GLY A 29 -1.96 -9.61 3.06
CA GLY A 29 -2.13 -9.49 4.51
C GLY A 29 -2.77 -8.17 4.94
N VAL A 30 -3.62 -8.23 5.97
CA VAL A 30 -4.35 -7.07 6.51
C VAL A 30 -3.39 -5.94 6.90
N LYS A 31 -2.31 -6.25 7.61
CA LYS A 31 -1.30 -5.27 8.03
C LYS A 31 -0.66 -4.55 6.84
N HIS A 32 -0.30 -5.28 5.78
CA HIS A 32 0.27 -4.68 4.57
C HIS A 32 -0.74 -3.71 3.94
N ARG A 33 -1.99 -4.16 3.77
CA ARG A 33 -3.06 -3.35 3.19
C ARG A 33 -3.34 -2.07 4.00
N GLU A 34 -3.38 -2.16 5.32
CA GLU A 34 -3.58 -0.99 6.20
C GLU A 34 -2.42 0.00 6.09
N ASN A 35 -1.18 -0.49 6.07
CA ASN A 35 0.00 0.35 5.90
C ASN A 35 -0.01 1.07 4.55
N VAL A 36 -0.36 0.37 3.47
CA VAL A 36 -0.52 0.96 2.14
C VAL A 36 -1.58 2.05 2.17
N ILE A 37 -2.76 1.76 2.71
CA ILE A 37 -3.85 2.74 2.81
C ILE A 37 -3.42 3.97 3.62
N ASN A 38 -2.76 3.78 4.76
CA ASN A 38 -2.31 4.86 5.62
C ASN A 38 -1.24 5.72 4.95
N TRP A 39 -0.31 5.08 4.22
CA TRP A 39 0.68 5.78 3.41
C TRP A 39 -0.01 6.69 2.39
N TYR A 40 -0.91 6.16 1.57
CA TYR A 40 -1.62 6.99 0.59
C TYR A 40 -2.50 8.06 1.23
N LYS A 41 -3.16 7.78 2.37
CA LYS A 41 -3.94 8.79 3.10
C LYS A 41 -3.10 9.96 3.62
N HIS A 42 -1.84 9.72 3.97
CA HIS A 42 -0.95 10.77 4.46
C HIS A 42 -0.43 11.68 3.33
N PHE A 43 -0.19 11.10 2.16
CA PHE A 43 0.40 11.83 1.02
C PHE A 43 -0.61 12.31 -0.02
N MET A 44 -1.83 11.75 -0.05
CA MET A 44 -2.87 12.22 -0.95
C MET A 44 -3.79 13.22 -0.24
N PRO A 45 -4.03 14.40 -0.85
CA PRO A 45 -5.09 15.26 -0.39
C PRO A 45 -6.43 14.49 -0.46
N PRO A 46 -7.40 14.80 0.42
CA PRO A 46 -8.72 14.21 0.33
C PRO A 46 -9.26 14.42 -1.09
N LEU A 47 -9.79 13.34 -1.68
CA LEU A 47 -10.45 13.45 -2.97
C LEU A 47 -11.51 14.57 -2.88
N PRO A 48 -11.61 15.44 -3.89
CA PRO A 48 -12.67 16.43 -3.91
C PRO A 48 -13.99 15.70 -3.70
N SER A 49 -14.79 16.17 -2.75
CA SER A 49 -16.11 15.61 -2.52
C SER A 49 -16.91 15.66 -3.82
N ALA A 50 -17.86 14.74 -4.01
CA ALA A 50 -18.73 14.78 -5.19
C ALA A 50 -19.38 16.17 -5.39
N SER A 51 -19.62 16.91 -4.29
CA SER A 51 -20.10 18.29 -4.30
C SER A 51 -19.14 19.33 -4.93
N TYR A 52 -17.83 19.10 -4.90
CA TYR A 52 -16.84 19.97 -5.56
C TYR A 52 -17.05 20.04 -7.08
N TYR A 53 -17.50 18.95 -7.70
CA TYR A 53 -17.76 18.91 -9.14
C TYR A 53 -19.13 19.49 -9.52
N THR A 54 -20.08 19.56 -8.59
CA THR A 54 -21.43 20.10 -8.85
C THR A 54 -21.50 21.63 -8.75
N GLN A 55 -20.54 22.27 -8.06
CA GLN A 55 -20.49 23.72 -7.81
C GLN A 55 -19.84 24.57 -8.91
N ARG A 56 -19.44 24.01 -10.06
CA ARG A 56 -18.84 24.75 -11.18
C ARG A 56 -19.71 24.76 -12.44
N LYS A 57 -21.02 24.55 -12.28
CA LYS A 57 -21.97 24.43 -13.41
C LYS A 57 -22.92 25.62 -13.48
N ASP A 58 -22.41 26.77 -13.07
CA ASP A 58 -23.08 28.06 -12.99
C ASP A 58 -22.25 29.14 -13.69
#